data_AF-A0A6P3Y467-F1
#
_entry.id   AF-A0A6P3Y467-F1
#
_cell.length_a   1.000
_cell.length_b   1.000
_cell.length_c   1.000
_cell.angle_alpha   90.00
_cell.angle_beta   90.00
_cell.angle_gamma   90.00
#
_symmetry.space_group_name_H-M   'P 1'
#
loop_
_entity.id
_entity.type
_entity.pdbx_description
1 polymer ?
#
loop_
_entity_poly.entity_id
_entity_poly.type
_entity_poly.pdbx_seq_one_letter_code
_entity_poly.pdbx_strand_id
1 'polypeptide(L)'
;MSAGPCRGDREDNADVSGLSSVVQTGYSSRYSFLRLDRMNGDGKVRLTLDDVRELVTRDEPDVEITSLEEEPGSGRGDNYTSMLYRVRAKGRKHSLEGGEGWLDYERAIIYKILPESKKRREAFKSELLFRNEVAFYKHVWPALNRLQSAGRRVFGGVPRIYAARADLIAMEDLRVRGFKMADRRKGLEVESLKLVLKALAGFHALSLTLRESRPEEFVKLMNPAHDQGIQEVLFRRDNEDWYRQYYRVAANNAIRMVSDALPSHMDFRREEVMTKLQAFLNEDVFFRTMSELVSAQGALSVVCHGDCWTNNILFRDEPSSDAEIERRDAEMRTIRGGAGVGHITDQHVRQPRGTGFVREECGDQRGEAQRGSAAASRRRVRPAHD
;
A
#
# COMPACT_ATOMS: atom_id res chain seq x y z
N MET A 1 -0.33 -7.35 -55.40
CA MET A 1 -1.04 -6.52 -54.41
C MET A 1 -0.10 -6.35 -53.23
N SER A 2 0.50 -5.17 -53.15
CA SER A 2 1.59 -4.82 -52.23
C SER A 2 1.06 -4.47 -50.84
N ALA A 3 1.76 -4.96 -49.83
CA ALA A 3 1.60 -4.61 -48.43
C ALA A 3 1.98 -3.13 -48.20
N GLY A 4 1.14 -2.40 -47.45
CA GLY A 4 1.47 -1.08 -46.91
C GLY A 4 1.71 -1.18 -45.39
N PRO A 5 2.69 -0.45 -44.82
CA PRO A 5 3.03 -0.55 -43.41
C PRO A 5 2.07 0.27 -42.54
N CYS A 6 1.55 -0.34 -41.48
CA CYS A 6 0.85 0.36 -40.41
C CYS A 6 1.83 1.32 -39.72
N ARG A 7 1.48 2.61 -39.76
CA ARG A 7 2.22 3.69 -39.11
C ARG A 7 2.21 3.50 -37.60
N GLY A 8 3.40 3.58 -37.01
CA GLY A 8 3.60 3.46 -35.56
C GLY A 8 2.92 4.61 -34.81
N ASP A 9 2.22 4.23 -33.75
CA ASP A 9 1.76 5.15 -32.72
C ASP A 9 2.99 5.74 -32.02
N ARG A 10 3.13 7.07 -32.12
CA ARG A 10 4.12 7.82 -31.36
C ARG A 10 3.70 7.82 -29.90
N GLU A 11 4.56 7.24 -29.06
CA GLU A 11 4.42 7.17 -27.62
C GLU A 11 4.62 8.55 -26.97
N ASP A 12 3.65 8.98 -26.16
CA ASP A 12 3.84 10.00 -25.13
C ASP A 12 4.72 9.41 -24.01
N ASN A 13 6.03 9.43 -24.22
CA ASN A 13 6.98 9.33 -23.12
C ASN A 13 6.66 10.44 -22.12
N ALA A 14 6.44 10.08 -20.85
CA ALA A 14 6.52 11.05 -19.76
C ALA A 14 7.90 11.72 -19.87
N ASP A 15 7.90 12.96 -20.33
CA ASP A 15 9.11 13.72 -20.60
C ASP A 15 9.83 14.02 -19.27
N VAL A 16 10.79 13.17 -18.92
CA VAL A 16 11.62 13.30 -17.72
C VAL A 16 12.73 14.35 -17.94
N SER A 17 12.81 14.99 -19.11
CA SER A 17 13.83 16.01 -19.42
C SER A 17 13.68 17.26 -18.54
N GLY A 18 12.47 17.55 -18.04
CA GLY A 18 12.18 18.70 -17.17
C GLY A 18 12.69 18.57 -15.72
N LEU A 19 13.20 17.42 -15.30
CA LEU A 19 13.81 17.21 -13.97
C LEU A 19 15.33 17.43 -13.96
N SER A 20 15.94 17.78 -15.11
CA SER A 20 17.39 17.75 -15.30
C SER A 20 18.14 19.08 -15.09
N SER A 21 17.47 20.22 -14.87
CA SER A 21 18.17 21.53 -14.95
C SER A 21 18.37 22.28 -13.63
N VAL A 22 18.00 21.74 -12.47
CA VAL A 22 18.28 22.39 -11.17
C VAL A 22 18.76 21.36 -10.14
N VAL A 23 19.94 20.78 -10.35
CA VAL A 23 20.56 19.85 -9.38
C VAL A 23 22.06 20.09 -9.29
N GLN A 24 22.43 21.17 -8.59
CA GLN A 24 23.75 21.29 -7.99
C GLN A 24 23.59 22.11 -6.72
N THR A 25 23.44 21.41 -5.59
CA THR A 25 23.83 21.75 -4.21
C THR A 25 22.86 21.09 -3.22
N GLY A 26 23.39 20.33 -2.27
CA GLY A 26 22.63 19.98 -1.05
C GLY A 26 22.53 18.52 -0.61
N TYR A 27 23.18 17.54 -1.25
CA TYR A 27 23.36 16.21 -0.67
C TYR A 27 24.84 15.93 -0.43
N SER A 28 25.36 16.43 0.70
CA SER A 28 26.68 16.08 1.21
C SER A 28 26.57 15.46 2.60
N SER A 29 27.17 14.27 2.70
CA SER A 29 27.80 13.72 3.91
C SER A 29 26.89 13.46 5.12
N ARG A 30 26.03 12.42 5.06
CA ARG A 30 25.65 11.64 6.27
C ARG A 30 24.96 10.27 6.06
N TYR A 31 24.90 9.73 4.84
CA TYR A 31 24.28 8.42 4.57
C TYR A 31 25.25 7.51 3.84
N SER A 32 26.25 7.00 4.55
CA SER A 32 27.27 6.09 4.01
C SER A 32 27.40 4.84 4.88
N PHE A 33 26.38 3.97 4.89
CA PHE A 33 26.42 2.59 5.43
C PHE A 33 25.20 1.88 4.79
N LEU A 34 25.27 0.74 4.09
CA LEU A 34 26.09 -0.46 4.21
C LEU A 34 26.55 -0.92 2.80
N ARG A 35 27.85 -1.15 2.62
CA ARG A 35 28.34 -2.04 1.55
C ARG A 35 28.01 -3.47 1.98
N LEU A 36 27.25 -4.20 1.18
CA LEU A 36 27.00 -5.63 1.37
C LEU A 36 27.75 -6.39 0.28
N ASP A 37 28.69 -7.24 0.70
CA ASP A 37 29.64 -8.02 -0.08
C ASP A 37 29.01 -9.21 -0.84
N ARG A 38 27.88 -9.00 -1.52
CA ARG A 38 27.30 -9.99 -2.46
C ARG A 38 26.98 -9.30 -3.80
N MET A 39 28.03 -8.83 -4.46
CA MET A 39 27.98 -8.43 -5.86
C MET A 39 28.30 -9.68 -6.70
N ASN A 40 27.50 -10.00 -7.72
CA ASN A 40 27.91 -11.00 -8.71
C ASN A 40 29.16 -10.50 -9.48
N GLY A 41 29.81 -11.36 -10.27
CA GLY A 41 31.05 -11.04 -11.00
C GLY A 41 30.97 -9.81 -11.92
N ASP A 42 29.77 -9.32 -12.17
CA ASP A 42 29.38 -8.16 -12.96
C ASP A 42 28.89 -6.95 -12.13
N GLY A 43 29.02 -6.98 -10.80
CA GLY A 43 28.74 -5.82 -9.93
C GLY A 43 27.25 -5.53 -9.68
N LYS A 44 26.37 -6.51 -9.95
CA LYS A 44 24.92 -6.37 -9.83
C LYS A 44 24.37 -7.19 -8.67
N VAL A 45 23.38 -6.63 -7.96
CA VAL A 45 22.61 -7.36 -6.93
C VAL A 45 21.55 -8.20 -7.63
N ARG A 46 21.71 -9.51 -7.59
CA ARG A 46 20.79 -10.50 -8.20
C ARG A 46 20.69 -11.71 -7.28
N LEU A 47 19.56 -12.42 -7.32
CA LEU A 47 19.49 -13.73 -6.67
C LEU A 47 20.34 -14.72 -7.45
N THR A 48 21.37 -15.28 -6.80
CA THR A 48 22.17 -16.38 -7.35
C THR A 48 21.50 -17.73 -7.09
N LEU A 49 21.98 -18.78 -7.76
CA LEU A 49 21.57 -20.17 -7.48
C LEU A 49 21.78 -20.54 -6.01
N ASP A 50 22.91 -20.13 -5.44
CA ASP A 50 23.24 -20.42 -4.04
C ASP A 50 22.38 -19.62 -3.06
N ASP A 51 22.06 -18.35 -3.37
CA ASP A 51 21.08 -17.59 -2.58
C ASP A 51 19.72 -18.31 -2.60
N VAL A 52 19.24 -18.78 -3.76
CA VAL A 52 17.95 -19.46 -3.87
C VAL A 52 17.96 -20.80 -3.14
N ARG A 53 19.05 -21.56 -3.22
CA ARG A 53 19.24 -22.78 -2.42
C ARG A 53 19.12 -22.47 -0.92
N GLU A 54 19.87 -21.48 -0.44
CA GLU A 54 19.83 -21.03 0.96
C GLU A 54 18.39 -20.67 1.39
N LEU A 55 17.68 -19.91 0.56
CA LEU A 55 16.31 -19.46 0.85
C LEU A 55 15.27 -20.59 0.87
N VAL A 56 15.36 -21.54 -0.06
CA VAL A 56 14.40 -22.65 -0.17
C VAL A 56 14.69 -23.73 0.87
N THR A 57 15.94 -24.18 0.97
CA THR A 57 16.35 -25.28 1.86
C THR A 57 16.18 -24.94 3.34
N ARG A 58 16.21 -23.65 3.71
CA ARG A 58 15.89 -23.20 5.08
C ARG A 58 14.51 -23.67 5.55
N ASP A 59 13.55 -23.70 4.64
CA ASP A 59 12.16 -24.03 4.97
C ASP A 59 11.73 -25.40 4.40
N GLU A 60 12.40 -25.90 3.37
CA GLU A 60 12.20 -27.20 2.73
C GLU A 60 13.56 -27.95 2.62
N PRO A 61 14.09 -28.50 3.74
CA PRO A 61 15.45 -29.05 3.79
C PRO A 61 15.66 -30.30 2.91
N ASP A 62 14.57 -30.89 2.44
CA ASP A 62 14.49 -32.04 1.55
C ASP A 62 14.50 -31.66 0.06
N VAL A 63 14.67 -30.38 -0.27
CA VAL A 63 14.72 -29.86 -1.64
C VAL A 63 16.16 -29.54 -2.06
N GLU A 64 16.53 -30.02 -3.25
CA GLU A 64 17.76 -29.66 -3.95
C GLU A 64 17.44 -28.85 -5.21
N ILE A 65 17.82 -27.57 -5.23
CA ILE A 65 17.68 -26.70 -6.40
C ILE A 65 18.89 -26.89 -7.32
N THR A 66 18.63 -27.16 -8.61
CA THR A 66 19.64 -27.45 -9.62
C THR A 66 19.81 -26.35 -10.65
N SER A 67 18.76 -25.56 -10.93
CA SER A 67 18.84 -24.46 -11.90
C SER A 67 17.85 -23.33 -11.61
N LEU A 68 18.16 -22.14 -12.15
CA LEU A 68 17.31 -20.96 -12.09
C LEU A 68 17.05 -20.43 -13.50
N GLU A 69 15.79 -20.07 -13.77
CA GLU A 69 15.40 -19.28 -14.93
C GLU A 69 14.87 -17.93 -14.46
N GLU A 70 15.51 -16.84 -14.88
CA GLU A 70 15.10 -15.48 -14.54
C GLU A 70 14.38 -14.80 -15.70
N GLU A 71 13.28 -14.10 -15.40
CA GLU A 71 12.59 -13.21 -16.32
C GLU A 71 12.15 -11.92 -15.59
N PRO A 72 11.84 -10.83 -16.32
CA PRO A 72 11.22 -9.65 -15.72
C PRO A 72 9.93 -10.00 -14.97
N GLY A 73 9.79 -9.49 -13.74
CA GLY A 73 8.61 -9.74 -12.90
C GLY A 73 7.39 -8.88 -13.23
N SER A 74 7.53 -7.90 -14.13
CA SER A 74 6.47 -6.97 -14.55
C SER A 74 6.64 -6.55 -16.00
N GLY A 75 5.60 -5.93 -16.56
CA GLY A 75 5.69 -5.21 -17.82
C GLY A 75 6.62 -4.00 -17.74
N ARG A 76 6.96 -3.43 -18.92
CA ARG A 76 7.71 -2.16 -19.01
C ARG A 76 6.85 -1.01 -18.47
N GLY A 77 7.45 -0.12 -17.69
CA GLY A 77 6.78 1.07 -17.12
C GLY A 77 6.03 0.83 -15.80
N ASP A 78 5.98 -0.40 -15.32
CA ASP A 78 5.18 -0.78 -14.15
C ASP A 78 5.90 -0.60 -12.80
N ASN A 79 7.22 -0.40 -12.78
CA ASN A 79 8.01 -0.24 -11.54
C ASN A 79 8.88 1.02 -11.58
N TYR A 80 8.52 2.01 -10.78
CA TYR A 80 9.23 3.30 -10.69
C TYR A 80 10.31 3.31 -9.60
N THR A 81 10.01 2.76 -8.43
CA THR A 81 10.87 2.82 -7.24
C THR A 81 11.82 1.64 -7.10
N SER A 82 11.65 0.58 -7.89
CA SER A 82 12.42 -0.67 -7.81
C SER A 82 12.42 -1.47 -9.10
N MET A 83 13.32 -2.44 -9.22
CA MET A 83 13.30 -3.46 -10.26
C MET A 83 12.69 -4.75 -9.71
N LEU A 84 11.84 -5.41 -10.50
CA LEU A 84 11.15 -6.63 -10.11
C LEU A 84 11.51 -7.75 -11.08
N TYR A 85 11.90 -8.89 -10.54
CA TYR A 85 12.29 -10.07 -11.28
C TYR A 85 11.51 -11.28 -10.78
N ARG A 86 11.31 -12.23 -11.68
CA ARG A 86 10.76 -13.54 -11.36
C ARG A 86 11.84 -14.58 -11.61
N VAL A 87 12.04 -15.45 -10.64
CA VAL A 87 12.90 -16.63 -10.76
C VAL A 87 12.03 -17.87 -10.69
N ARG A 88 12.22 -18.79 -11.64
CA ARG A 88 11.76 -20.18 -11.52
C ARG A 88 12.94 -21.03 -11.08
N ALA A 89 12.88 -21.52 -9.85
CA ALA A 89 13.84 -22.44 -9.29
C ALA A 89 13.39 -23.87 -9.60
N LYS A 90 14.21 -24.61 -10.33
CA LYS A 90 13.96 -26.02 -10.68
C LYS A 90 14.91 -26.91 -9.91
N GLY A 91 14.44 -28.09 -9.54
CA GLY A 91 15.18 -28.98 -8.69
C GLY A 91 14.45 -30.30 -8.48
N ARG A 92 14.78 -30.93 -7.36
CA ARG A 92 14.17 -32.18 -6.93
C ARG A 92 13.89 -32.15 -5.43
N LYS A 93 12.85 -32.86 -5.01
CA LYS A 93 12.44 -32.99 -3.61
C LYS A 93 12.41 -34.46 -3.21
N HIS A 94 12.93 -34.79 -2.03
CA HIS A 94 12.89 -36.16 -1.53
C HIS A 94 11.45 -36.56 -1.22
N SER A 95 11.00 -37.74 -1.66
CA SER A 95 9.68 -38.25 -1.31
C SER A 95 9.62 -38.59 0.18
N LEU A 96 8.59 -38.10 0.88
CA LEU A 96 8.31 -38.46 2.28
C LEU A 96 7.32 -39.63 2.39
N GLU A 97 6.65 -39.99 1.29
CA GLU A 97 5.70 -41.12 1.23
C GLU A 97 6.32 -42.26 0.40
N GLY A 98 6.81 -43.29 1.09
CA GLY A 98 6.86 -44.66 0.55
C GLY A 98 8.06 -45.11 -0.29
N GLY A 99 9.14 -44.34 -0.45
CA GLY A 99 10.37 -44.85 -1.08
C GLY A 99 11.52 -43.85 -1.20
N GLU A 100 12.75 -44.36 -1.37
CA GLU A 100 13.95 -43.61 -1.76
C GLU A 100 13.78 -43.09 -3.19
N GLY A 101 13.13 -41.94 -3.34
CA GLY A 101 12.81 -41.37 -4.66
C GLY A 101 12.85 -39.85 -4.65
N TRP A 102 13.32 -39.28 -5.75
CA TRP A 102 13.32 -37.85 -6.00
C TRP A 102 12.14 -37.48 -6.91
N LEU A 103 11.38 -36.47 -6.53
CA LEU A 103 10.30 -35.88 -7.33
C LEU A 103 10.78 -34.57 -7.95
N ASP A 104 10.31 -34.27 -9.17
CA ASP A 104 10.55 -32.97 -9.78
C ASP A 104 9.97 -31.84 -8.91
N TYR A 105 10.75 -30.79 -8.74
CA TYR A 105 10.40 -29.63 -7.92
C TYR A 105 10.52 -28.34 -8.72
N GLU A 106 9.51 -27.48 -8.62
CA GLU A 106 9.55 -26.12 -9.12
C GLU A 106 9.02 -25.12 -8.08
N ARG A 107 9.73 -24.00 -7.91
CA ARG A 107 9.30 -22.87 -7.09
C ARG A 107 9.47 -21.57 -7.86
N ALA A 108 8.40 -20.79 -7.95
CA ALA A 108 8.45 -19.44 -8.48
C ALA A 108 8.61 -18.41 -7.33
N ILE A 109 9.63 -17.58 -7.46
CA ILE A 109 9.99 -16.52 -6.51
C ILE A 109 9.94 -15.19 -7.25
N ILE A 110 9.34 -14.19 -6.62
CA ILE A 110 9.47 -12.79 -7.03
C ILE A 110 10.53 -12.16 -6.15
N TYR A 111 11.47 -11.44 -6.74
CA TYR A 111 12.39 -10.64 -5.96
C TYR A 111 12.51 -9.22 -6.50
N LYS A 112 12.80 -8.31 -5.58
CA LYS A 112 12.84 -6.88 -5.79
C LYS A 112 14.19 -6.35 -5.36
N ILE A 113 14.77 -5.49 -6.18
CA ILE A 113 16.02 -4.79 -5.89
C ILE A 113 15.87 -3.29 -6.20
N LEU A 114 16.79 -2.50 -5.67
CA LEU A 114 16.87 -1.08 -6.02
C LEU A 114 17.17 -0.88 -7.52
N PRO A 115 16.68 0.19 -8.14
CA PRO A 115 17.06 0.53 -9.51
C PRO A 115 18.57 0.71 -9.65
N GLU A 116 19.14 0.28 -10.78
CA GLU A 116 20.57 0.45 -11.06
C GLU A 116 20.94 1.94 -11.20
N SER A 117 20.03 2.74 -11.79
CA SER A 117 20.24 4.18 -12.00
C SER A 117 20.11 4.97 -10.70
N LYS A 118 21.25 5.47 -10.20
CA LYS A 118 21.30 6.36 -9.02
C LYS A 118 20.39 7.59 -9.18
N LYS A 119 20.36 8.22 -10.37
CA LYS A 119 19.46 9.35 -10.65
C LYS A 119 17.99 8.99 -10.46
N ARG A 120 17.58 7.80 -10.92
CA ARG A 120 16.21 7.30 -10.72
C ARG A 120 15.94 7.07 -9.24
N ARG A 121 16.91 6.49 -8.51
CA ARG A 121 16.76 6.25 -7.08
C ARG A 121 16.58 7.54 -6.29
N GLU A 122 17.40 8.55 -6.57
CA GLU A 122 17.30 9.87 -5.95
C GLU A 122 15.97 10.55 -6.26
N ALA A 123 15.58 10.60 -7.54
CA ALA A 123 14.32 11.23 -7.98
C ALA A 123 13.09 10.68 -7.26
N PHE A 124 13.06 9.36 -7.02
CA PHE A 124 11.94 8.68 -6.38
C PHE A 124 12.17 8.34 -4.90
N LYS A 125 13.26 8.82 -4.28
CA LYS A 125 13.66 8.45 -2.90
C LYS A 125 13.65 6.93 -2.66
N SER A 126 14.05 6.14 -3.67
CA SER A 126 13.93 4.68 -3.70
C SER A 126 14.56 4.00 -2.48
N GLU A 127 15.71 4.46 -2.01
CA GLU A 127 16.39 3.88 -0.86
C GLU A 127 15.55 3.94 0.42
N LEU A 128 14.87 5.07 0.67
CA LEU A 128 14.03 5.25 1.85
C LEU A 128 12.75 4.39 1.76
N LEU A 129 12.12 4.37 0.59
CA LEU A 129 10.91 3.56 0.37
C LEU A 129 11.22 2.06 0.46
N PHE A 130 12.37 1.64 -0.07
CA PHE A 130 12.83 0.26 0.00
C PHE A 130 13.17 -0.14 1.45
N ARG A 131 13.81 0.76 2.22
CA ARG A 131 14.04 0.55 3.66
C ARG A 131 12.74 0.35 4.43
N ASN A 132 11.70 1.15 4.17
CA ASN A 132 10.39 0.93 4.80
C ASN A 132 9.82 -0.45 4.47
N GLU A 133 9.92 -0.88 3.21
CA GLU A 133 9.41 -2.18 2.78
C GLU A 133 10.17 -3.34 3.47
N VAL A 134 11.49 -3.23 3.59
CA VAL A 134 12.31 -4.17 4.35
C VAL A 134 11.90 -4.21 5.82
N ALA A 135 11.78 -3.04 6.46
CA ALA A 135 11.35 -2.92 7.85
C ALA A 135 9.95 -3.49 8.07
N PHE A 136 9.03 -3.26 7.12
CA PHE A 136 7.69 -3.81 7.15
C PHE A 136 7.70 -5.33 7.17
N TYR A 137 8.35 -5.97 6.19
CA TYR A 137 8.36 -7.43 6.11
C TYR A 137 9.18 -8.10 7.21
N LYS A 138 10.23 -7.45 7.68
CA LYS A 138 11.12 -8.02 8.71
C LYS A 138 10.60 -7.83 10.12
N HIS A 139 9.85 -6.77 10.40
CA HIS A 139 9.49 -6.39 11.77
C HIS A 139 7.99 -6.12 11.95
N VAL A 140 7.40 -5.24 11.14
CA VAL A 140 6.00 -4.82 11.32
C VAL A 140 5.03 -5.97 11.05
N TRP A 141 5.16 -6.63 9.90
CA TRP A 141 4.27 -7.73 9.53
C TRP A 141 4.34 -8.90 10.51
N PRO A 142 5.52 -9.40 10.92
CA PRO A 142 5.61 -10.42 11.97
C PRO A 142 4.91 -10.01 13.27
N ALA A 143 5.05 -8.76 13.72
CA ALA A 143 4.37 -8.26 14.92
C ALA A 143 2.84 -8.29 14.77
N LEU A 144 2.31 -7.81 13.64
CA LEU A 144 0.88 -7.83 13.33
C LEU A 144 0.34 -9.26 13.17
N ASN A 145 1.07 -10.12 12.47
CA ASN A 145 0.63 -11.48 12.20
C ASN A 145 0.57 -12.34 13.47
N ARG A 146 1.45 -12.11 14.45
CA ARG A 146 1.41 -12.78 15.76
C ARG A 146 0.11 -12.53 16.53
N LEU A 147 -0.56 -11.40 16.31
CA LEU A 147 -1.86 -11.11 16.93
C LEU A 147 -2.97 -12.05 16.43
N GLN A 148 -2.78 -12.66 15.27
CA GLN A 148 -3.74 -13.56 14.65
C GLN A 148 -3.53 -15.03 15.03
N SER A 149 -2.40 -15.38 15.67
CA SER A 149 -2.03 -16.77 15.96
C SER A 149 -2.92 -17.43 17.02
N ALA A 150 -3.52 -16.65 17.92
CA ALA A 150 -4.37 -17.13 19.00
C ALA A 150 -5.86 -16.82 18.79
N GLY A 151 -6.24 -16.31 17.62
CA GLY A 151 -7.57 -15.79 17.37
C GLY A 151 -8.00 -15.87 15.91
N ARG A 152 -9.02 -15.08 15.57
CA ARG A 152 -9.54 -15.02 14.20
C ARG A 152 -8.52 -14.34 13.29
N ARG A 153 -8.17 -15.00 12.19
CA ARG A 153 -7.43 -14.37 11.08
C ARG A 153 -8.33 -13.33 10.40
N VAL A 154 -7.97 -12.06 10.50
CA VAL A 154 -8.70 -10.92 9.93
C VAL A 154 -8.00 -10.35 8.69
N PHE A 155 -6.73 -10.66 8.50
CA PHE A 155 -5.94 -10.23 7.35
C PHE A 155 -4.95 -11.32 6.93
N GLY A 156 -4.91 -11.59 5.63
CA GLY A 156 -4.03 -12.57 5.01
C GLY A 156 -3.34 -12.06 3.74
N GLY A 157 -3.30 -10.74 3.57
CA GLY A 157 -2.89 -10.12 2.31
C GLY A 157 -1.39 -10.08 2.05
N VAL A 158 -0.54 -10.72 2.86
CA VAL A 158 0.92 -10.70 2.69
C VAL A 158 1.41 -12.05 2.17
N PRO A 159 2.13 -12.10 1.03
CA PRO A 159 2.71 -13.34 0.51
C PRO A 159 3.77 -13.89 1.47
N ARG A 160 4.14 -15.15 1.29
CA ARG A 160 5.31 -15.69 1.99
C ARG A 160 6.57 -14.89 1.61
N ILE A 161 7.31 -14.44 2.61
CA ILE A 161 8.57 -13.70 2.44
C ILE A 161 9.72 -14.66 2.71
N TYR A 162 10.57 -14.88 1.71
CA TYR A 162 11.79 -15.69 1.84
C TYR A 162 12.93 -14.87 2.43
N ALA A 163 13.08 -13.62 1.98
CA ALA A 163 14.08 -12.69 2.49
C ALA A 163 13.62 -11.22 2.40
N ALA A 164 14.06 -10.42 3.36
CA ALA A 164 13.97 -8.96 3.32
C ALA A 164 15.28 -8.37 3.87
N ARG A 165 16.09 -7.82 2.96
CA ARG A 165 17.42 -7.24 3.21
C ARG A 165 17.51 -5.86 2.58
N ALA A 166 18.50 -5.07 2.98
CA ALA A 166 18.67 -3.68 2.52
C ALA A 166 18.83 -3.54 0.99
N ASP A 167 19.25 -4.60 0.32
CA ASP A 167 19.53 -4.67 -1.12
C ASP A 167 18.48 -5.47 -1.91
N LEU A 168 17.72 -6.34 -1.22
CA LEU A 168 16.89 -7.36 -1.85
C LEU A 168 15.71 -7.80 -0.98
N ILE A 169 14.53 -7.94 -1.60
CA ILE A 169 13.36 -8.61 -0.99
C ILE A 169 12.95 -9.75 -1.90
N ALA A 170 12.83 -10.97 -1.37
CA ALA A 170 12.38 -12.16 -2.08
C ALA A 170 11.13 -12.74 -1.44
N MET A 171 10.15 -13.12 -2.25
CA MET A 171 8.81 -13.52 -1.83
C MET A 171 8.15 -14.49 -2.80
N GLU A 172 7.07 -15.11 -2.38
CA GLU A 172 6.26 -16.02 -3.18
C GLU A 172 5.66 -15.35 -4.43
N ASP A 173 5.72 -16.06 -5.56
CA ASP A 173 4.97 -15.68 -6.75
C ASP A 173 3.51 -16.12 -6.66
N LEU A 174 2.64 -15.20 -6.23
CA LEU A 174 1.20 -15.43 -6.08
C LEU A 174 0.48 -15.85 -7.36
N ARG A 175 1.07 -15.65 -8.54
CA ARG A 175 0.50 -16.14 -9.81
C ARG A 175 0.38 -17.66 -9.83
N VAL A 176 1.26 -18.37 -9.12
CA VAL A 176 1.20 -19.85 -8.98
C VAL A 176 -0.08 -20.28 -8.27
N ARG A 177 -0.59 -19.44 -7.34
CA ARG A 177 -1.86 -19.68 -6.63
C ARG A 177 -3.09 -19.16 -7.40
N GLY A 178 -2.92 -18.73 -8.65
CA GLY A 178 -4.01 -18.24 -9.51
C GLY A 178 -4.36 -16.76 -9.32
N PHE A 179 -3.61 -16.02 -8.51
CA PHE A 179 -3.84 -14.59 -8.33
C PHE A 179 -3.44 -13.77 -9.56
N LYS A 180 -4.27 -12.80 -9.92
CA LYS A 180 -4.13 -11.94 -11.10
C LYS A 180 -4.39 -10.48 -10.74
N MET A 181 -3.75 -9.58 -11.48
CA MET A 181 -3.98 -8.15 -11.35
C MET A 181 -5.28 -7.77 -12.08
N ALA A 182 -6.06 -6.88 -11.49
CA ALA A 182 -7.23 -6.31 -12.16
C ALA A 182 -6.80 -5.29 -13.24
N ASP A 183 -7.62 -5.13 -14.27
CA ASP A 183 -7.36 -4.16 -15.33
C ASP A 183 -7.59 -2.73 -14.83
N ARG A 184 -6.51 -1.96 -14.66
CA ARG A 184 -6.57 -0.57 -14.18
C ARG A 184 -7.41 0.36 -15.05
N ARG A 185 -7.61 0.05 -16.34
CA ARG A 185 -8.44 0.87 -17.23
C ARG A 185 -9.94 0.60 -17.03
N LYS A 186 -10.29 -0.62 -16.62
CA LYS A 186 -11.67 -0.99 -16.28
C LYS A 186 -12.05 -0.56 -14.86
N GLY A 187 -11.08 -0.48 -13.96
CA GLY A 187 -11.32 -0.21 -12.55
C GLY A 187 -11.73 -1.48 -11.79
N LEU A 188 -12.25 -1.29 -10.57
CA LEU A 188 -12.73 -2.39 -9.72
C LEU A 188 -14.25 -2.40 -9.68
N GLU A 189 -14.83 -3.58 -9.84
CA GLU A 189 -16.24 -3.83 -9.55
C GLU A 189 -16.51 -3.73 -8.05
N VAL A 190 -17.75 -3.39 -7.67
CA VAL A 190 -18.16 -3.18 -6.27
C VAL A 190 -17.79 -4.35 -5.36
N GLU A 191 -17.98 -5.59 -5.81
CA GLU A 191 -17.63 -6.77 -5.02
C GLU A 191 -16.13 -6.89 -4.75
N SER A 192 -15.30 -6.53 -5.73
CA SER A 192 -13.86 -6.53 -5.58
C SER A 192 -13.36 -5.36 -4.72
N LEU A 193 -14.02 -4.19 -4.82
CA LEU A 193 -13.79 -3.09 -3.89
C LEU A 193 -14.12 -3.47 -2.44
N LYS A 194 -15.24 -4.17 -2.19
CA LYS A 194 -15.59 -4.65 -0.85
C LYS A 194 -14.52 -5.56 -0.25
N LEU A 195 -13.92 -6.44 -1.06
CA LEU A 195 -12.82 -7.30 -0.62
C LEU A 195 -11.58 -6.49 -0.23
N VAL A 196 -11.24 -5.47 -1.01
CA VAL A 196 -10.13 -4.55 -0.71
C VAL A 196 -10.40 -3.80 0.59
N LEU A 197 -11.59 -3.23 0.76
CA LEU A 197 -11.96 -2.52 1.98
C LEU A 197 -11.96 -3.44 3.20
N LYS A 198 -12.41 -4.69 3.06
CA LYS A 198 -12.37 -5.69 4.14
C LYS A 198 -10.93 -6.04 4.53
N ALA A 199 -10.04 -6.20 3.55
CA ALA A 199 -8.63 -6.44 3.81
C ALA A 199 -7.95 -5.23 4.49
N LEU A 200 -8.27 -3.99 4.06
CA LEU A 200 -7.76 -2.77 4.70
C LEU A 200 -8.26 -2.67 6.14
N ALA A 201 -9.55 -2.95 6.37
CA ALA A 201 -10.12 -2.96 7.70
C ALA A 201 -9.45 -3.98 8.61
N GLY A 202 -9.18 -5.20 8.11
CA GLY A 202 -8.42 -6.21 8.85
C GLY A 202 -7.00 -5.76 9.19
N PHE A 203 -6.29 -5.18 8.21
CA PHE A 203 -4.94 -4.64 8.42
C PHE A 203 -4.90 -3.50 9.45
N HIS A 204 -5.82 -2.54 9.34
CA HIS A 204 -5.95 -1.44 10.30
C HIS A 204 -6.35 -1.93 11.69
N ALA A 205 -7.24 -2.93 11.80
CA ALA A 205 -7.61 -3.52 13.07
C ALA A 205 -6.41 -4.17 13.78
N LEU A 206 -5.55 -4.88 13.05
CA LEU A 206 -4.31 -5.43 13.61
C LEU A 206 -3.38 -4.32 14.09
N SER A 207 -3.27 -3.22 13.34
CA SER A 207 -2.45 -2.08 13.74
C SER A 207 -2.97 -1.42 15.02
N LEU A 208 -4.28 -1.21 15.15
CA LEU A 208 -4.89 -0.66 16.38
C LEU A 208 -4.66 -1.62 17.55
N THR A 209 -4.90 -2.91 17.33
CA THR A 209 -4.70 -3.94 18.36
C THR A 209 -3.25 -3.98 18.84
N LEU A 210 -2.27 -3.90 17.94
CA LEU A 210 -0.85 -3.85 18.32
C LEU A 210 -0.56 -2.62 19.19
N ARG A 211 -1.08 -1.46 18.78
CA ARG A 211 -0.88 -0.20 19.49
C ARG A 211 -1.50 -0.22 20.90
N GLU A 212 -2.67 -0.82 21.05
CA GLU A 212 -3.37 -0.90 22.33
C GLU A 212 -2.77 -1.97 23.25
N SER A 213 -2.53 -3.18 22.72
CA SER A 213 -2.06 -4.32 23.52
C SER A 213 -0.55 -4.33 23.77
N ARG A 214 0.25 -3.72 22.88
CA ARG A 214 1.73 -3.69 22.95
C ARG A 214 2.27 -2.32 22.50
N PRO A 215 1.94 -1.22 23.22
CA PRO A 215 2.27 0.14 22.81
C PRO A 215 3.78 0.40 22.64
N GLU A 216 4.64 -0.19 23.47
CA GLU A 216 6.10 -0.04 23.35
C GLU A 216 6.64 -0.66 22.05
N GLU A 217 6.16 -1.85 21.69
CA GLU A 217 6.51 -2.51 20.43
C GLU A 217 6.02 -1.68 19.24
N PHE A 218 4.80 -1.15 19.32
CA PHE A 218 4.26 -0.26 18.29
C PHE A 218 5.12 1.00 18.10
N VAL A 219 5.44 1.72 19.19
CA VAL A 219 6.28 2.93 19.12
C VAL A 219 7.64 2.62 18.52
N LYS A 220 8.26 1.49 18.89
CA LYS A 220 9.54 1.04 18.33
C LYS A 220 9.47 0.83 16.82
N LEU A 221 8.42 0.16 16.34
CA LEU A 221 8.20 -0.12 14.91
C LEU A 221 7.88 1.14 14.10
N MET A 222 7.40 2.20 14.74
CA MET A 222 7.02 3.46 14.09
C MET A 222 8.09 4.55 14.25
N ASN A 223 9.24 4.25 14.86
CA ASN A 223 10.30 5.20 15.10
C ASN A 223 11.45 5.04 14.08
N PRO A 224 11.67 5.97 13.14
CA PRO A 224 12.74 5.87 12.14
C PRO A 224 14.16 5.93 12.72
N ALA A 225 14.32 6.45 13.95
CA ALA A 225 15.59 6.40 14.66
C ALA A 225 15.95 4.98 15.10
N HIS A 226 14.97 4.08 15.14
CA HIS A 226 15.21 2.65 15.26
C HIS A 226 15.53 2.05 13.89
N ASP A 227 16.51 1.16 13.83
CA ASP A 227 16.86 0.37 12.63
C ASP A 227 15.68 -0.46 12.08
N GLN A 228 14.65 -0.69 12.90
CA GLN A 228 13.47 -1.50 12.61
C GLN A 228 12.25 -0.68 12.20
N GLY A 229 12.34 0.66 12.26
CA GLY A 229 11.20 1.54 12.11
C GLY A 229 10.85 1.92 10.67
N ILE A 230 9.56 2.14 10.42
CA ILE A 230 9.03 2.74 9.19
C ILE A 230 8.77 4.24 9.38
N GLN A 231 8.69 5.01 8.29
CA GLN A 231 8.40 6.46 8.34
C GLN A 231 7.69 7.00 7.10
N GLU A 232 7.08 8.19 7.22
CA GLU A 232 6.64 8.96 6.07
C GLU A 232 7.84 9.47 5.27
N VAL A 233 7.82 9.25 3.95
CA VAL A 233 8.93 9.55 3.02
C VAL A 233 8.55 10.60 1.98
N LEU A 234 7.28 10.67 1.58
CA LEU A 234 6.76 11.55 0.53
C LEU A 234 6.28 12.88 1.12
N PHE A 235 5.21 12.85 1.90
CA PHE A 235 4.51 14.04 2.42
C PHE A 235 5.14 14.55 3.73
N ARG A 236 6.42 14.90 3.64
CA ARG A 236 7.15 15.61 4.69
C ARG A 236 7.30 17.06 4.27
N ARG A 237 7.17 18.01 5.20
CA ARG A 237 7.38 19.44 4.92
C ARG A 237 8.71 19.72 4.22
N ASP A 238 9.78 19.04 4.63
CA ASP A 238 11.13 19.17 4.03
C ASP A 238 11.21 18.71 2.55
N ASN A 239 10.19 18.01 2.05
CA ASN A 239 10.13 17.54 0.67
C ASN A 239 9.24 18.39 -0.24
N GLU A 240 8.61 19.45 0.26
CA GLU A 240 7.64 20.22 -0.53
C GLU A 240 8.26 20.73 -1.84
N ASP A 241 9.39 21.43 -1.75
CA ASP A 241 10.06 21.97 -2.94
C ASP A 241 10.59 20.86 -3.85
N TRP A 242 11.01 19.72 -3.28
CA TRP A 242 11.45 18.55 -4.05
C TRP A 242 10.33 18.00 -4.95
N TYR A 243 9.11 17.95 -4.45
CA TYR A 243 7.96 17.42 -5.19
C TYR A 243 7.07 18.47 -5.84
N ARG A 244 7.34 19.77 -5.65
CA ARG A 244 6.52 20.89 -6.15
C ARG A 244 6.24 20.76 -7.65
N GLN A 245 7.29 20.61 -8.46
CA GLN A 245 7.15 20.47 -9.91
C GLN A 245 6.37 19.21 -10.31
N TYR A 246 6.67 18.08 -9.65
CA TYR A 246 6.01 16.81 -9.92
C TYR A 246 4.51 16.89 -9.65
N TYR A 247 4.11 17.38 -8.48
CA TYR A 247 2.69 17.49 -8.11
C TYR A 247 1.98 18.58 -8.89
N ARG A 248 2.63 19.67 -9.29
CA ARG A 248 2.04 20.67 -10.19
C ARG A 248 1.61 20.04 -11.52
N VAL A 249 2.49 19.25 -12.12
CA VAL A 249 2.19 18.54 -13.38
C VAL A 249 1.12 17.48 -13.16
N ALA A 250 1.21 16.68 -12.09
CA ALA A 250 0.23 15.65 -11.77
C ALA A 250 -1.16 16.24 -11.50
N ALA A 251 -1.24 17.34 -10.76
CA ALA A 251 -2.47 18.07 -10.47
C ALA A 251 -3.14 18.60 -11.74
N ASN A 252 -2.37 19.29 -12.61
CA ASN A 252 -2.90 19.81 -13.87
C ASN A 252 -3.41 18.70 -14.79
N ASN A 253 -2.70 17.57 -14.85
CA ASN A 253 -3.16 16.40 -15.59
C ASN A 253 -4.45 15.83 -15.01
N ALA A 254 -4.54 15.69 -13.67
CA ALA A 254 -5.75 15.19 -13.00
C ALA A 254 -6.95 16.12 -13.24
N ILE A 255 -6.76 17.44 -13.13
CA ILE A 255 -7.80 18.45 -13.41
C ILE A 255 -8.30 18.32 -14.85
N ARG A 256 -7.39 18.23 -15.83
CA ARG A 256 -7.75 18.04 -17.24
C ARG A 256 -8.51 16.74 -17.46
N MET A 257 -8.01 15.62 -16.92
CA MET A 257 -8.66 14.31 -17.05
C MET A 257 -10.08 14.32 -16.50
N VAL A 258 -10.30 14.93 -15.33
CA VAL A 258 -11.66 15.04 -14.75
C VAL A 258 -12.54 15.96 -15.60
N SER A 259 -12.01 17.08 -16.08
CA SER A 259 -12.74 17.99 -16.97
C SER A 259 -13.23 17.27 -18.23
N ASP A 260 -12.36 16.49 -18.86
CA ASP A 260 -12.64 15.79 -20.12
C ASP A 260 -13.56 14.57 -19.92
N ALA A 261 -13.45 13.89 -18.78
CA ALA A 261 -14.20 12.67 -18.48
C ALA A 261 -15.55 12.92 -17.80
N LEU A 262 -15.84 14.15 -17.34
CA LEU A 262 -17.10 14.45 -16.66
C LEU A 262 -18.26 14.23 -17.65
N PRO A 263 -19.20 13.31 -17.35
CA PRO A 263 -20.24 12.94 -18.28
C PRO A 263 -21.27 14.06 -18.44
N SER A 264 -21.89 14.16 -19.62
CA SER A 264 -22.82 15.24 -19.95
C SER A 264 -24.00 15.37 -18.98
N HIS A 265 -24.48 14.26 -18.42
CA HIS A 265 -25.56 14.28 -17.41
C HIS A 265 -25.14 14.93 -16.08
N MET A 266 -23.85 15.18 -15.85
CA MET A 266 -23.29 15.86 -14.69
C MET A 266 -22.88 17.32 -14.99
N ASP A 267 -23.14 17.84 -16.20
CA ASP A 267 -22.70 19.18 -16.59
C ASP A 267 -23.24 20.30 -15.69
N PHE A 268 -24.45 20.12 -15.13
CA PHE A 268 -25.04 21.06 -14.16
C PHE A 268 -24.21 21.22 -12.87
N ARG A 269 -23.30 20.28 -12.57
CA ARG A 269 -22.37 20.34 -11.42
C ARG A 269 -20.93 20.58 -11.84
N ARG A 270 -20.65 20.79 -13.12
CA ARG A 270 -19.27 20.92 -13.64
C ARG A 270 -18.50 22.00 -12.90
N GLU A 271 -19.07 23.19 -12.77
CA GLU A 271 -18.43 24.30 -12.04
C GLU A 271 -18.15 23.91 -10.59
N GLU A 272 -19.14 23.39 -9.86
CA GLU A 272 -18.99 22.94 -8.47
C GLU A 272 -17.85 21.91 -8.30
N VAL A 273 -17.83 20.87 -9.14
CA VAL A 273 -16.83 19.79 -9.11
C VAL A 273 -15.44 20.33 -9.43
N MET A 274 -15.32 21.12 -10.50
CA MET A 274 -14.03 21.63 -10.97
C MET A 274 -13.45 22.65 -9.98
N THR A 275 -14.27 23.54 -9.42
CA THR A 275 -13.82 24.51 -8.40
C THR A 275 -13.30 23.79 -7.15
N LYS A 276 -14.02 22.77 -6.65
CA LYS A 276 -13.56 21.98 -5.49
C LYS A 276 -12.26 21.23 -5.78
N LEU A 277 -12.15 20.62 -6.97
CA LEU A 277 -10.96 19.89 -7.38
C LEU A 277 -9.74 20.80 -7.50
N GLN A 278 -9.90 21.97 -8.15
CA GLN A 278 -8.84 22.97 -8.30
C GLN A 278 -8.40 23.55 -6.96
N ALA A 279 -9.34 23.80 -6.04
CA ALA A 279 -9.01 24.27 -4.70
C ALA A 279 -8.20 23.23 -3.91
N PHE A 280 -8.57 21.95 -4.01
CA PHE A 280 -7.86 20.86 -3.34
C PHE A 280 -6.46 20.60 -3.93
N LEU A 281 -6.35 20.61 -5.27
CA LEU A 281 -5.10 20.35 -6.00
C LEU A 281 -4.22 21.59 -6.21
N ASN A 282 -4.59 22.73 -5.63
CA ASN A 282 -3.79 23.94 -5.67
C ASN A 282 -2.38 23.67 -5.11
N GLU A 283 -1.35 24.15 -5.80
CA GLU A 283 0.05 23.84 -5.48
C GLU A 283 0.48 24.30 -4.08
N ASP A 284 -0.10 25.39 -3.57
CA ASP A 284 0.18 25.94 -2.23
C ASP A 284 -0.67 25.29 -1.13
N VAL A 285 -1.61 24.41 -1.50
CA VAL A 285 -2.57 23.77 -0.59
C VAL A 285 -2.31 22.28 -0.49
N PHE A 286 -2.18 21.59 -1.62
CA PHE A 286 -2.19 20.13 -1.70
C PHE A 286 -1.09 19.50 -0.85
N PHE A 287 0.17 19.88 -1.08
CA PHE A 287 1.30 19.23 -0.42
C PHE A 287 1.31 19.48 1.09
N ARG A 288 0.99 20.71 1.51
CA ARG A 288 0.84 21.06 2.93
C ARG A 288 -0.28 20.26 3.58
N THR A 289 -1.45 20.20 2.94
CA THR A 289 -2.61 19.44 3.44
C THR A 289 -2.24 17.97 3.61
N MET A 290 -1.66 17.33 2.58
CA MET A 290 -1.23 15.94 2.67
C MET A 290 -0.21 15.73 3.79
N SER A 291 0.77 16.64 3.94
CA SER A 291 1.77 16.58 5.01
C SER A 291 1.16 16.68 6.41
N GLU A 292 0.10 17.47 6.58
CA GLU A 292 -0.65 17.58 7.84
C GLU A 292 -1.46 16.30 8.11
N LEU A 293 -2.14 15.76 7.10
CA LEU A 293 -2.93 14.53 7.22
C LEU A 293 -2.07 13.35 7.70
N VAL A 294 -0.88 13.18 7.13
CA VAL A 294 0.03 12.06 7.46
C VAL A 294 0.81 12.25 8.75
N SER A 295 0.88 13.49 9.24
CA SER A 295 1.52 13.82 10.54
C SER A 295 0.52 13.78 11.70
N ALA A 296 -0.78 13.72 11.40
CA ALA A 296 -1.83 13.71 12.41
C ALA A 296 -1.82 12.41 13.21
N GLN A 297 -1.50 12.52 14.51
CA GLN A 297 -1.56 11.40 15.45
C GLN A 297 -2.76 11.54 16.38
N GLY A 298 -3.47 10.44 16.60
CA GLY A 298 -4.64 10.39 17.48
C GLY A 298 -5.03 8.97 17.87
N ALA A 299 -6.17 8.84 18.54
CA ALA A 299 -6.63 7.55 19.07
C ALA A 299 -6.99 6.53 17.99
N LEU A 300 -7.06 6.89 16.71
CA LEU A 300 -7.32 5.96 15.60
C LEU A 300 -6.18 5.91 14.58
N SER A 301 -5.01 6.42 14.96
CA SER A 301 -3.75 6.25 14.26
C SER A 301 -3.40 4.78 13.99
N VAL A 302 -3.34 4.42 12.71
CA VAL A 302 -2.99 3.08 12.21
C VAL A 302 -1.88 3.11 11.18
N VAL A 303 -1.17 2.01 11.05
CA VAL A 303 -0.26 1.74 9.95
C VAL A 303 -1.05 1.59 8.65
N CYS A 304 -0.84 2.49 7.69
CA CYS A 304 -1.51 2.48 6.39
C CYS A 304 -0.71 1.70 5.34
N HIS A 305 -1.40 1.16 4.31
CA HIS A 305 -0.76 0.46 3.19
C HIS A 305 0.22 1.36 2.40
N GLY A 306 -0.08 2.66 2.27
CA GLY A 306 0.78 3.66 1.64
C GLY A 306 0.72 3.73 0.11
N ASP A 307 0.11 2.74 -0.57
CA ASP A 307 -0.09 2.73 -2.03
C ASP A 307 -1.19 1.75 -2.47
N CYS A 308 -2.42 1.95 -1.97
CA CYS A 308 -3.54 1.04 -2.19
C CYS A 308 -4.28 1.37 -3.50
N TRP A 309 -3.77 0.90 -4.63
CA TRP A 309 -4.40 1.03 -5.94
C TRP A 309 -4.39 -0.28 -6.73
N THR A 310 -5.10 -0.34 -7.85
CA THR A 310 -5.38 -1.58 -8.62
C THR A 310 -4.13 -2.41 -8.95
N ASN A 311 -2.99 -1.78 -9.20
CA ASN A 311 -1.76 -2.51 -9.55
C ASN A 311 -1.09 -3.21 -8.34
N ASN A 312 -1.50 -2.85 -7.12
CA ASN A 312 -1.00 -3.37 -5.85
C ASN A 312 -1.98 -4.34 -5.18
N ILE A 313 -3.01 -4.76 -5.91
CA ILE A 313 -3.98 -5.70 -5.39
C ILE A 313 -4.11 -6.82 -6.39
N LEU A 314 -3.93 -8.05 -5.91
CA LEU A 314 -4.21 -9.22 -6.71
C LEU A 314 -5.51 -9.87 -6.26
N PHE A 315 -6.28 -10.32 -7.23
CA PHE A 315 -7.51 -11.04 -7.03
C PHE A 315 -7.35 -12.47 -7.50
N ARG A 316 -7.99 -13.40 -6.80
CA ARG A 316 -8.13 -14.78 -7.24
C ARG A 316 -9.61 -15.12 -7.21
N ASP A 317 -10.11 -15.57 -8.34
CA ASP A 317 -11.44 -16.15 -8.43
C ASP A 317 -11.34 -17.61 -7.95
N GLU A 318 -12.08 -17.99 -6.91
CA GLU A 318 -12.20 -19.38 -6.52
C GLU A 318 -13.35 -20.03 -7.29
N PRO A 319 -13.14 -21.18 -7.94
CA PRO A 319 -14.25 -21.95 -8.49
C PRO A 319 -15.09 -22.51 -7.34
N SER A 320 -16.37 -22.14 -7.28
CA SER A 320 -17.34 -22.80 -6.39
C SER A 320 -17.94 -24.01 -7.09
N SER A 321 -18.05 -25.13 -6.39
CA SER A 321 -18.80 -26.31 -6.85
C SER A 321 -20.31 -26.06 -6.96
N ASP A 322 -20.79 -24.99 -6.32
CA ASP A 322 -22.16 -24.51 -6.40
C ASP A 322 -22.19 -23.28 -7.32
N ALA A 323 -22.88 -23.38 -8.45
CA ALA A 323 -22.83 -22.44 -9.57
C ALA A 323 -23.39 -21.01 -9.30
N GLU A 324 -23.44 -20.55 -8.04
CA GLU A 324 -24.05 -19.25 -7.70
C GLU A 324 -23.23 -18.36 -6.74
N ILE A 325 -22.04 -18.75 -6.27
CA ILE A 325 -21.19 -17.85 -5.47
C ILE A 325 -19.71 -17.98 -5.85
N GLU A 326 -19.28 -17.18 -6.83
CA GLU A 326 -17.85 -16.91 -7.05
C GLU A 326 -17.26 -16.28 -5.78
N ARG A 327 -16.51 -17.06 -5.00
CA ARG A 327 -15.74 -16.52 -3.88
C ARG A 327 -14.47 -15.91 -4.46
N ARG A 328 -14.30 -14.61 -4.26
CA ARG A 328 -13.11 -13.90 -4.71
C ARG A 328 -12.27 -13.51 -3.51
N ASP A 329 -10.98 -13.84 -3.57
CA ASP A 329 -9.99 -13.46 -2.57
C ASP A 329 -9.17 -12.29 -3.08
N ALA A 330 -8.79 -11.38 -2.17
CA ALA A 330 -7.88 -10.28 -2.46
C ALA A 330 -6.63 -10.40 -1.57
N GLU A 331 -5.46 -10.44 -2.20
CA GLU A 331 -4.18 -10.25 -1.52
C GLU A 331 -3.62 -8.86 -1.85
N MET A 332 -3.29 -8.12 -0.79
CA MET A 332 -2.71 -6.79 -0.89
C MET A 332 -1.22 -6.93 -1.15
N ARG A 333 -0.82 -6.80 -2.41
CA ARG A 333 0.59 -6.60 -2.70
C ARG A 333 1.00 -5.24 -2.15
N THR A 334 1.82 -5.24 -1.11
CA THR A 334 2.55 -4.05 -0.68
C THR A 334 3.65 -3.65 -1.69
N ILE A 335 3.51 -4.02 -2.98
CA ILE A 335 4.62 -4.22 -3.92
C ILE A 335 4.21 -3.70 -5.30
N ARG A 336 4.28 -2.39 -5.47
CA ARG A 336 4.84 -1.62 -6.60
C ARG A 336 4.85 -0.16 -6.17
N GLY A 337 5.93 0.55 -6.46
CA GLY A 337 5.87 1.96 -6.83
C GLY A 337 5.64 3.03 -5.75
N GLY A 338 4.78 2.85 -4.77
CA GLY A 338 4.50 3.86 -3.75
C GLY A 338 5.15 3.54 -2.41
N ALA A 339 5.15 4.52 -1.51
CA ALA A 339 5.69 4.38 -0.17
C ALA A 339 5.18 3.12 0.51
N GLY A 340 6.08 2.13 0.64
CA GLY A 340 5.88 1.01 1.52
C GLY A 340 5.47 1.57 2.87
N VAL A 341 4.33 1.05 3.36
CA VAL A 341 3.84 1.08 4.74
C VAL A 341 4.63 2.02 5.64
N GLY A 342 4.05 3.17 5.96
CA GLY A 342 4.82 4.22 6.62
C GLY A 342 4.03 5.36 7.22
N HIS A 343 2.71 5.31 7.24
CA HIS A 343 1.92 6.46 7.69
C HIS A 343 0.98 6.04 8.80
N ILE A 344 0.97 6.90 9.80
CA ILE A 344 -0.01 6.91 10.87
C ILE A 344 -0.96 8.05 10.55
N THR A 345 -2.17 7.75 10.10
CA THR A 345 -3.21 8.78 9.90
C THR A 345 -4.33 8.53 10.88
N ASP A 346 -4.74 9.57 11.61
CA ASP A 346 -6.01 9.55 12.32
C ASP A 346 -7.15 9.47 11.29
N GLN A 347 -8.07 8.51 11.44
CA GLN A 347 -9.25 8.41 10.58
C GLN A 347 -10.24 9.57 10.78
N HIS A 348 -10.01 10.43 11.77
CA HIS A 348 -10.72 11.69 11.97
C HIS A 348 -9.84 12.89 11.66
N VAL A 349 -9.52 13.11 10.39
CA VAL A 349 -9.14 14.46 9.99
C VAL A 349 -10.40 15.29 9.82
N ARG A 350 -10.72 16.09 10.84
CA ARG A 350 -11.65 17.21 10.68
C ARG A 350 -11.14 18.10 9.56
N GLN A 351 -11.98 18.37 8.56
CA GLN A 351 -11.66 19.34 7.51
C GLN A 351 -11.10 20.64 8.13
N PRO A 352 -10.10 21.28 7.48
CA PRO A 352 -9.62 22.58 7.92
C PRO A 352 -10.83 23.53 8.04
N ARG A 353 -11.01 24.14 9.21
CA ARG A 353 -12.02 25.19 9.39
C ARG A 353 -11.58 26.39 8.54
N GLY A 354 -12.13 26.49 7.34
CA GLY A 354 -11.83 27.56 6.39
C GLY A 354 -13.00 27.80 5.47
N THR A 355 -13.68 28.93 5.69
CA THR A 355 -14.83 29.51 4.97
C THR A 355 -16.21 29.03 5.40
N GLY A 356 -17.01 30.00 5.85
CA GLY A 356 -18.28 29.83 6.54
C GLY A 356 -19.35 29.18 5.68
N PHE A 357 -19.90 28.08 6.18
CA PHE A 357 -21.21 27.61 5.78
C PHE A 357 -22.25 28.21 6.73
N VAL A 358 -23.18 28.96 6.15
CA VAL A 358 -24.42 29.38 6.81
C VAL A 358 -25.16 28.11 7.26
N ARG A 359 -25.44 28.02 8.56
CA ARG A 359 -26.39 27.05 9.10
C ARG A 359 -27.78 27.44 8.59
N GLU A 360 -28.37 26.64 7.72
CA GLU A 360 -29.83 26.61 7.62
C GLU A 360 -30.34 25.83 8.84
N GLU A 361 -30.94 26.56 9.77
CA GLU A 361 -31.73 26.02 10.87
C GLU A 361 -32.99 25.38 10.27
N CYS A 362 -33.04 24.05 10.27
CA CYS A 362 -34.28 23.33 10.03
C CYS A 362 -35.11 23.38 11.32
N GLY A 363 -36.23 24.09 11.24
CA GLY A 363 -37.13 24.36 12.35
C GLY A 363 -37.75 23.12 12.98
N ASP A 364 -37.83 23.21 14.29
CA ASP A 364 -38.50 22.36 15.28
C ASP A 364 -39.97 22.06 14.95
N GLN A 365 -40.35 20.78 14.94
CA GLN A 365 -41.70 20.36 15.34
C GLN A 365 -41.66 19.08 16.21
N ARG A 366 -41.68 19.31 17.52
CA ARG A 366 -42.50 18.65 18.56
C ARG A 366 -42.22 17.18 18.92
N GLY A 367 -41.95 16.97 20.21
CA GLY A 367 -42.21 15.71 20.89
C GLY A 367 -41.56 15.53 22.27
N GLU A 368 -41.69 16.50 23.18
CA GLU A 368 -41.30 16.30 24.58
C GLU A 368 -42.25 15.31 25.29
N ALA A 369 -41.67 14.27 25.89
CA ALA A 369 -42.30 13.51 26.96
C ALA A 369 -41.24 13.20 28.04
N GLN A 370 -40.98 14.17 28.92
CA GLN A 370 -40.39 13.91 30.23
C GLN A 370 -41.51 13.79 31.27
N ARG A 371 -41.56 12.66 31.98
CA ARG A 371 -42.22 12.55 33.28
C ARG A 371 -41.19 12.12 34.31
N GLY A 372 -40.66 13.11 35.04
CA GLY A 372 -40.09 12.93 36.36
C GLY A 372 -40.83 13.87 37.31
N SER A 373 -41.44 13.35 38.36
CA SER A 373 -41.89 14.17 39.49
C SER A 373 -41.98 13.30 40.73
N ALA A 374 -41.08 13.57 41.68
CA ALA A 374 -41.17 13.13 43.06
C ALA A 374 -41.37 14.36 43.94
N ALA A 375 -42.48 14.30 44.69
CA ALA A 375 -42.72 14.85 46.04
C ALA A 375 -42.56 16.36 46.31
N ALA A 376 -43.69 17.02 46.60
CA ALA A 376 -43.84 17.86 47.80
C ALA A 376 -45.32 18.08 48.18
N SER A 377 -45.62 17.68 49.41
CA SER A 377 -46.75 17.96 50.31
C SER A 377 -47.82 19.00 49.92
N ARG A 378 -49.10 18.63 50.12
CA ARG A 378 -50.13 19.53 50.69
C ARG A 378 -51.27 18.74 51.38
N ARG A 379 -51.35 18.97 52.69
CA ARG A 379 -52.51 19.04 53.61
C ARG A 379 -53.68 18.04 53.50
N ARG A 380 -53.85 17.36 54.64
CA ARG A 380 -55.02 16.68 55.22
C ARG A 380 -56.36 17.39 55.00
N VAL A 381 -57.39 16.61 54.64
CA VAL A 381 -58.75 16.67 55.20
C VAL A 381 -59.28 15.22 55.28
N ARG A 382 -59.73 14.80 56.46
CA ARG A 382 -60.44 13.53 56.71
C ARG A 382 -61.94 13.71 56.46
N PRO A 383 -62.70 12.66 56.11
CA PRO A 383 -64.04 12.45 56.63
C PRO A 383 -64.02 11.45 57.79
N ALA A 384 -65.02 11.60 58.64
CA ALA A 384 -65.20 10.88 59.89
C ALA A 384 -66.01 9.59 59.74
N HIS A 385 -65.97 8.82 60.82
CA HIS A 385 -66.92 7.83 61.31
C HIS A 385 -66.75 6.36 60.91
N ASP A 386 -66.69 5.60 62.02
CA ASP A 386 -66.86 4.18 62.31
C ASP A 386 -65.74 3.17 61.97
#